data_AF-A0AAW1HTA2-F1
#
_entry.id   AF-A0AAW1HTA2-F1
#
_cell.length_a   1.000
_cell.length_b   1.000
_cell.length_c   1.000
_cell.angle_alpha   90.00
_cell.angle_beta   90.00
_cell.angle_gamma   90.00
#
_symmetry.space_group_name_H-M   'P 1'
#
loop_
_entity.id
_entity.type
_entity.pdbx_description
1 polymer ?
#
loop_
_entity_poly.entity_id
_entity_poly.type
_entity_poly.pdbx_seq_one_letter_code
_entity_poly.pdbx_strand_id
1 'polypeptide(L)'
;MRSSSWAATLGLAGLLAVVSALPPVIKIGAIFTEDQKNSTTELAFKYAVYKINKDKTFLPHTALVYDIQYVPRDDSFHASKK
;
A
#
# COMPACT_ATOMS: atom_id res chain seq x y z
N MET A 1 31.48 27.95 -33.19
CA MET A 1 32.06 27.23 -32.04
C MET A 1 30.92 26.99 -31.05
N ARG A 2 30.52 25.72 -30.86
CA ARG A 2 29.30 25.31 -30.14
C ARG A 2 29.51 25.48 -28.63
N SER A 3 28.71 26.33 -27.98
CA SER A 3 28.66 26.42 -26.53
C SER A 3 28.03 25.15 -25.96
N SER A 4 28.72 24.57 -24.99
CA SER A 4 28.37 23.28 -24.40
C SER A 4 27.31 23.46 -23.33
N SER A 5 26.09 22.97 -23.58
CA SER A 5 24.95 23.06 -22.67
C SER A 5 24.95 21.90 -21.66
N TRP A 6 25.87 21.94 -20.70
CA TRP A 6 25.95 20.97 -19.60
C TRP A 6 24.90 21.23 -18.50
N ALA A 7 24.36 22.45 -18.43
CA ALA A 7 23.33 22.80 -17.47
C ALA A 7 21.98 22.14 -17.79
N ALA A 8 21.65 22.01 -19.08
CA ALA A 8 20.40 21.39 -19.52
C ALA A 8 20.37 19.87 -19.25
N THR A 9 21.51 19.19 -19.38
CA THR A 9 21.62 17.75 -19.12
C THR A 9 21.54 17.43 -17.62
N LEU A 10 22.15 18.26 -16.76
CA LEU A 10 22.06 18.11 -15.31
C LEU A 10 20.64 18.39 -14.78
N GLY A 11 19.94 19.38 -15.33
CA GLY A 11 18.55 19.68 -14.97
C GLY A 11 17.60 18.53 -15.30
N LEU A 12 17.79 17.86 -16.44
CA LEU A 12 16.97 16.70 -16.84
C LEU A 12 17.23 15.47 -15.96
N ALA A 13 18.49 15.22 -15.56
CA ALA A 13 18.84 14.14 -14.64
C ALA A 13 18.24 14.31 -13.24
N GLY A 14 18.18 15.55 -12.74
CA GLY A 14 17.51 15.87 -11.47
C GLY A 14 16.00 15.65 -11.51
N LEU A 15 15.35 15.89 -12.66
CA LEU A 15 13.91 15.66 -12.83
C LEU A 15 13.56 14.16 -12.85
N LEU A 16 14.45 13.30 -13.40
CA LEU A 16 14.28 11.85 -13.43
C LEU A 16 14.47 11.19 -12.05
N ALA A 17 15.14 11.85 -11.12
CA ALA A 17 15.37 11.34 -9.76
C ALA A 17 14.11 11.40 -8.85
N VAL A 18 13.01 12.03 -9.32
CA VAL A 18 11.75 12.17 -8.56
C VAL A 18 10.70 11.13 -9.02
N VAL A 19 11.13 9.97 -9.52
CA VAL A 19 10.24 8.80 -9.62
C VAL A 19 10.49 7.93 -8.37
N SER A 20 9.75 8.22 -7.30
CA SER A 20 9.70 7.29 -6.16
C SER A 20 8.88 6.09 -6.59
N ALA A 21 9.55 4.98 -6.92
CA ALA A 21 8.87 3.71 -7.17
C ALA A 21 8.10 3.27 -5.90
N LEU A 22 7.01 2.52 -6.08
CA LEU A 22 6.30 1.92 -4.95
C LEU A 22 7.26 1.04 -4.14
N PRO A 23 7.13 1.03 -2.80
CA PRO A 23 7.98 0.18 -1.97
C PRO A 23 7.73 -1.29 -2.32
N PRO A 24 8.71 -2.18 -2.07
CA PRO A 24 8.54 -3.63 -2.32
C PRO A 24 7.41 -4.25 -1.50
N VAL A 25 7.05 -3.63 -0.36
CA VAL A 25 5.98 -4.08 0.52
C VAL A 25 5.14 -2.89 0.95
N ILE A 26 3.82 -2.99 0.80
CA ILE A 26 2.85 -2.03 1.35
C ILE A 26 2.09 -2.73 2.47
N LYS A 27 2.07 -2.12 3.65
CA LYS A 27 1.30 -2.60 4.80
C LYS A 27 -0.04 -1.90 4.84
N ILE A 28 -1.11 -2.68 4.94
CA ILE A 28 -2.48 -2.18 5.09
C ILE A 28 -3.09 -2.69 6.41
N GLY A 29 -3.93 -1.87 7.04
CA GLY A 29 -4.64 -2.25 8.26
C GLY A 29 -6.12 -2.47 7.99
N ALA A 30 -6.73 -3.40 8.72
CA ALA A 30 -8.18 -3.55 8.79
C ALA A 30 -8.61 -3.78 10.25
N ILE A 31 -9.71 -3.13 10.64
CA ILE A 31 -10.33 -3.32 11.95
C ILE A 31 -11.66 -4.02 11.72
N PHE A 32 -11.83 -5.18 12.34
CA PHE A 32 -13.08 -5.92 12.36
C PHE A 32 -13.62 -5.94 13.78
N THR A 33 -14.91 -6.15 13.94
CA THR A 33 -15.45 -6.44 15.27
C THR A 33 -15.16 -7.89 15.66
N GLU A 34 -15.13 -8.21 16.95
CA GLU A 34 -14.89 -9.58 17.42
C GLU A 34 -15.92 -10.59 16.86
N ASP A 35 -17.17 -10.17 16.67
CA ASP A 35 -18.23 -10.98 16.04
C ASP A 35 -18.04 -11.19 14.53
N GLN A 36 -17.19 -10.38 13.89
CA GLN A 36 -16.81 -10.52 12.49
C GLN A 36 -15.61 -11.44 12.27
N LYS A 37 -15.03 -11.99 13.34
CA LYS A 37 -13.94 -12.96 13.23
C LYS A 37 -14.39 -14.19 12.45
N ASN A 38 -13.62 -14.55 11.42
CA ASN A 38 -13.96 -15.62 10.46
C ASN A 38 -15.25 -15.37 9.65
N SER A 39 -15.75 -14.14 9.61
CA SER A 39 -16.91 -13.79 8.78
C SER A 39 -16.56 -13.83 7.29
N THR A 40 -17.60 -13.85 6.45
CA THR A 40 -17.47 -13.70 5.00
C THR A 40 -16.78 -12.40 4.61
N THR A 41 -16.96 -11.34 5.40
CA THR A 41 -16.30 -10.04 5.17
C THR A 41 -14.80 -10.11 5.44
N GLU A 42 -14.37 -10.76 6.53
CA GLU A 42 -12.94 -10.98 6.80
C GLU A 42 -12.29 -11.83 5.70
N LEU A 43 -12.97 -12.89 5.28
CA LEU A 43 -12.51 -13.74 4.17
C LEU A 43 -12.41 -12.98 2.85
N ALA A 44 -13.41 -12.14 2.54
CA ALA A 44 -13.39 -11.30 1.35
C ALA A 44 -12.20 -10.34 1.35
N PHE A 45 -11.89 -9.72 2.51
CA PHE A 45 -10.71 -8.88 2.67
C PHE A 45 -9.41 -9.66 2.41
N LYS A 46 -9.23 -10.81 3.06
CA LYS A 46 -8.06 -11.68 2.84
C LYS A 46 -7.92 -12.11 1.38
N TYR A 47 -9.04 -12.47 0.75
CA TYR A 47 -9.09 -12.86 -0.65
C TYR A 47 -8.76 -11.71 -1.60
N ALA A 48 -9.19 -10.49 -1.30
CA ALA A 48 -8.84 -9.30 -2.08
C ALA A 48 -7.32 -9.07 -2.06
N VAL A 49 -6.69 -9.15 -0.89
CA VAL A 49 -5.22 -9.02 -0.79
C VAL A 49 -4.51 -10.13 -1.56
N TYR A 50 -4.96 -11.38 -1.41
CA TYR A 50 -4.43 -12.50 -2.19
C TYR A 50 -4.57 -12.28 -3.71
N LYS A 51 -5.75 -11.83 -4.17
CA LYS A 51 -6.02 -11.61 -5.59
C LYS A 51 -5.10 -10.54 -6.17
N ILE A 52 -4.89 -9.43 -5.45
CA ILE A 52 -3.98 -8.36 -5.88
C ILE A 52 -2.54 -8.86 -5.91
N ASN A 53 -2.08 -9.59 -4.89
CA ASN A 53 -0.72 -10.14 -4.88
C ASN A 53 -0.49 -11.21 -5.95
N LYS A 54 -1.53 -11.96 -6.32
CA LYS A 54 -1.47 -12.97 -7.37
C LYS A 54 -1.42 -12.35 -8.76
N ASP A 55 -2.14 -11.26 -8.96
CA ASP A 55 -2.21 -10.58 -10.24
C ASP A 55 -1.11 -9.52 -10.38
N LYS A 56 -0.02 -9.93 -11.03
CA LYS A 56 1.17 -9.09 -11.26
C LYS A 56 0.92 -7.92 -12.22
N THR A 57 -0.27 -7.79 -12.82
CA THR A 57 -0.62 -6.61 -13.63
C THR A 57 -0.85 -5.38 -12.77
N PHE A 58 -1.29 -5.54 -11.51
CA PHE A 58 -1.53 -4.42 -10.59
C PHE A 58 -0.26 -3.97 -9.87
N LEU A 59 0.47 -4.90 -9.26
CA LEU A 59 1.65 -4.63 -8.45
C LEU A 59 2.79 -5.60 -8.81
N PRO A 60 3.48 -5.41 -9.94
CA PRO A 60 4.48 -6.35 -10.43
C PRO A 60 5.71 -6.50 -9.52
N HIS A 61 6.01 -5.45 -8.75
CA HIS A 61 7.20 -5.35 -7.90
C HIS A 61 6.88 -5.09 -6.43
N THR A 62 5.60 -5.15 -6.05
CA THR A 62 5.14 -4.79 -4.71
C THR A 62 4.18 -5.85 -4.19
N ALA A 63 4.35 -6.26 -2.93
CA ALA A 63 3.44 -7.14 -2.22
C ALA A 63 2.63 -6.36 -1.18
N LEU A 64 1.33 -6.64 -1.10
CA LEU A 64 0.46 -6.18 -0.03
C LEU A 64 0.54 -7.14 1.17
N VAL A 65 0.79 -6.58 2.35
CA VAL A 65 0.73 -7.29 3.64
C VAL A 65 -0.35 -6.63 4.47
N TYR A 66 -1.20 -7.42 5.12
CA TYR A 66 -2.27 -6.90 5.97
C TYR A 66 -2.00 -7.16 7.45
N ASP A 67 -2.48 -6.27 8.29
CA ASP A 67 -2.65 -6.45 9.73
C ASP A 67 -4.14 -6.31 10.07
N ILE A 68 -4.69 -7.31 10.78
CA ILE A 68 -6.10 -7.33 11.19
C ILE A 68 -6.16 -7.18 12.70
N GLN A 69 -6.90 -6.18 13.16
CA GLN A 69 -7.21 -5.99 14.57
C GLN A 69 -8.70 -6.22 14.82
N TYR A 70 -9.01 -6.83 15.96
CA TYR A 70 -10.38 -7.07 16.40
C TYR A 70 -10.71 -6.16 17.56
N VAL A 71 -11.85 -5.49 17.49
CA VAL A 71 -12.36 -4.62 18.55
C VAL A 71 -13.75 -5.08 18.99
N PRO A 72 -14.14 -4.87 20.26
CA PRO A 72 -15.50 -5.14 20.69
C PRO A 72 -16.50 -4.28 19.90
N ARG A 73 -17.65 -4.85 19.52
CA ARG A 73 -18.69 -4.16 18.73
C ARG A 73 -19.18 -2.87 19.36
N ASP A 74 -19.28 -2.86 20.70
CA ASP A 74 -19.81 -1.72 21.46
C ASP A 74 -18.74 -0.69 21.83
N ASP A 75 -17.48 -0.90 21.43
CA ASP A 75 -16.36 0.01 21.75
C ASP A 75 -15.88 0.81 20.51
N SER A 76 -16.85 1.32 19.75
CA SER A 76 -16.61 2.14 18.55
C SER A 76 -15.76 3.41 18.80
N PHE A 77 -15.58 3.81 20.06
CA PHE A 77 -14.83 5.02 20.44
C PHE A 77 -13.33 4.78 20.68
N HIS A 78 -12.86 3.54 20.87
CA HIS A 78 -11.43 3.25 21.03
C HIS A 78 -10.67 3.08 19.70
N ALA A 79 -11.36 2.88 18.57
CA ALA A 79 -10.74 2.74 17.24
C ALA A 79 -10.10 4.04 16.70
N SER A 80 -10.31 5.19 17.35
CA SER A 80 -9.79 6.51 16.96
C SER A 80 -8.64 7.01 17.85
N LYS A 81 -8.20 6.25 18.85
CA LYS A 81 -7.17 6.69 19.81
C LYS A 81 -5.87 5.89 19.70
N LYS A 82 -5.06 6.20 18.69
CA LYS A 82 -3.60 6.36 18.83
C LYS A 82 -3.01 7.13 17.65
#